data_AF-A0A927GNX0-F1
#
_entry.id   AF-A0A927GNX0-F1
#
_cell.length_a   1.000
_cell.length_b   1.000
_cell.length_c   1.000
_cell.angle_alpha   90.00
_cell.angle_beta   90.00
_cell.angle_gamma   90.00
#
_symmetry.space_group_name_H-M   'P 1'
#
loop_
_entity.id
_entity.type
_entity.pdbx_description
1 polymer ?
#
loop_
_entity_poly.entity_id
_entity_poly.type
_entity_poly.pdbx_seq_one_letter_code
_entity_poly.pdbx_strand_id
1 'polypeptide(L)'
;MQLAEWLRLAADPFQLAAIDDARTAGAPWAELAEKLRYFNRQGEPNAGSAANLRQRLHVAVHGTPDDRRQPQVAKLVELRAAQERATRAHFIETGNARYPELDAAARALLKHYEAGELPVDPEDDGYWWEELSEAVDDRRSSSERANLLVFVRAIAREVRAYTKSSGRRAATSEAQFALEEAARLGEIDTGR
;
A
#
# COMPACT_ATOMS: atom_id res chain seq x y z
N MET A 1 26.37 -2.25 11.26
CA MET A 1 25.35 -2.13 12.33
C MET A 1 25.88 -2.83 13.58
N GLN A 2 25.96 -2.13 14.71
CA GLN A 2 26.48 -2.72 15.96
C GLN A 2 25.35 -3.48 16.70
N LEU A 3 25.69 -4.52 17.47
CA LEU A 3 24.71 -5.35 18.22
C LEU A 3 23.76 -4.51 19.08
N ALA A 4 24.27 -3.48 19.76
CA ALA A 4 23.47 -2.60 20.60
C ALA A 4 22.42 -1.80 19.79
N GLU A 5 22.76 -1.40 18.56
CA GLU A 5 21.85 -0.70 17.68
C GLU A 5 20.75 -1.63 17.17
N TRP A 6 21.10 -2.87 16.82
CA TRP A 6 20.13 -3.89 16.42
C TRP A 6 19.15 -4.23 17.55
N LEU A 7 19.66 -4.44 18.77
CA LEU A 7 18.83 -4.73 19.94
C LEU A 7 17.85 -3.59 20.25
N ARG A 8 18.30 -2.35 20.09
CA ARG A 8 17.46 -1.16 20.25
C ARG A 8 16.35 -1.11 19.20
N LEU A 9 16.68 -1.32 17.93
CA LEU A 9 15.69 -1.37 16.84
C LEU A 9 14.65 -2.47 17.05
N ALA A 10 15.07 -3.64 17.53
CA ALA A 10 14.17 -4.74 17.84
C ALA A 10 13.25 -4.43 19.04
N ALA A 11 13.69 -3.61 19.99
CA ALA A 11 12.93 -3.26 21.20
C ALA A 11 11.94 -2.09 21.00
N ASP A 12 12.25 -1.15 20.09
CA ASP A 12 11.46 0.07 19.86
C ASP A 12 9.95 -0.20 19.66
N PRO A 13 9.50 -1.20 18.86
CA PRO A 13 8.07 -1.50 18.68
C PRO A 13 7.37 -1.95 19.97
N PHE A 14 8.02 -2.79 20.77
CA PHE A 14 7.45 -3.30 22.02
C PHE A 14 7.37 -2.20 23.08
N GLN A 15 8.37 -1.32 23.14
CA GLN A 15 8.36 -0.19 24.05
C GLN A 15 7.28 0.83 23.68
N LEU A 16 7.08 1.09 22.38
CA LEU A 16 5.98 1.93 21.92
C LEU A 16 4.62 1.31 22.29
N ALA A 17 4.42 0.03 21.99
CA ALA A 17 3.18 -0.68 22.29
C ALA A 17 2.86 -0.65 23.80
N ALA A 18 3.83 -0.94 24.67
CA ALA A 18 3.62 -0.89 26.12
C ALA A 18 3.21 0.50 26.62
N ILE A 19 3.78 1.57 26.05
CA ILE A 19 3.38 2.94 26.39
C ILE A 19 1.96 3.23 25.89
N ASP A 20 1.65 2.87 24.64
CA ASP A 20 0.33 3.13 24.05
C ASP A 20 -0.78 2.30 24.74
N ASP A 21 -0.50 1.06 25.15
CA ASP A 21 -1.40 0.22 25.96
C ASP A 21 -1.69 0.85 27.32
N ALA A 22 -0.64 1.29 28.03
CA ALA A 22 -0.82 1.96 29.31
C ALA A 22 -1.59 3.29 29.17
N ARG A 23 -1.35 4.04 28.09
CA ARG A 23 -2.12 5.26 27.78
C ARG A 23 -3.59 4.94 27.48
N THR A 24 -3.86 3.85 26.77
CA THR A 24 -5.22 3.37 26.48
C THR A 24 -5.95 2.92 27.74
N ALA A 25 -5.22 2.30 28.69
CA ALA A 25 -5.73 1.95 30.02
C ALA A 25 -5.93 3.17 30.96
N GLY A 26 -5.64 4.39 30.49
CA GLY A 26 -5.86 5.64 31.24
C GLY A 26 -4.69 6.08 32.12
N ALA A 27 -3.52 5.44 32.03
CA ALA A 27 -2.36 5.80 32.85
C ALA A 27 -1.89 7.24 32.55
N PRO A 28 -1.81 8.14 33.54
CA PRO A 28 -1.34 9.50 33.34
C PRO A 28 0.15 9.54 32.99
N TRP A 29 0.59 10.57 32.26
CA TRP A 29 1.99 10.73 31.87
C TRP A 29 2.95 10.85 33.05
N ALA A 30 2.51 11.35 34.20
CA ALA A 30 3.32 11.42 35.41
C ALA A 30 3.66 10.02 35.96
N GLU A 31 2.68 9.12 35.99
CA GLU A 31 2.90 7.72 36.41
C GLU A 31 3.81 6.99 35.43
N LEU A 32 3.60 7.18 34.13
CA LEU A 32 4.49 6.63 33.10
C LEU A 32 5.91 7.18 33.21
N ALA A 33 6.07 8.48 33.50
CA ALA A 33 7.38 9.08 33.69
C ALA A 33 8.13 8.44 34.87
N GLU A 34 7.43 8.11 35.96
CA GLU A 34 8.02 7.37 37.09
C GLU A 34 8.50 5.97 36.65
N LYS A 35 7.64 5.19 35.97
CA LYS A 35 7.99 3.83 35.51
C LYS A 35 9.12 3.82 34.47
N LEU A 36 9.16 4.83 33.60
CA LEU A 36 10.20 5.03 32.59
C LEU A 36 11.45 5.72 33.14
N ARG A 37 11.44 6.10 34.44
CA ARG A 37 12.52 6.80 35.14
C ARG A 37 12.91 8.16 34.52
N TYR A 38 11.94 8.89 33.99
CA TYR A 38 12.12 10.27 33.57
C TYR A 38 11.80 11.21 34.72
N PHE A 39 12.83 11.80 35.31
CA PHE A 39 12.71 12.78 36.39
C PHE A 39 13.29 14.14 35.98
N ASN A 40 12.79 15.22 36.57
CA ASN A 40 13.41 16.54 36.47
C ASN A 40 14.62 16.67 37.42
N ARG A 41 15.24 17.85 37.49
CA ARG A 41 16.40 18.09 38.38
C ARG A 41 16.05 17.97 39.88
N GLN A 42 14.78 18.09 40.22
CA GLN A 42 14.24 18.01 41.57
C GLN A 42 13.83 16.58 41.96
N GLY A 43 13.97 15.61 41.05
CA GLY A 43 13.58 14.22 41.29
C GLY A 43 12.09 13.93 41.09
N GLU A 44 11.32 14.88 40.55
CA GLU A 44 9.89 14.71 40.30
C GLU A 44 9.63 14.11 38.91
N PRO A 45 8.57 13.30 38.72
CA PRO A 45 8.25 12.70 37.43
C PRO A 45 8.08 13.73 36.32
N ASN A 46 8.82 13.56 35.23
CA ASN A 46 8.80 14.45 34.07
C ASN A 46 7.90 13.88 32.96
N ALA A 47 6.60 14.19 33.05
CA ALA A 47 5.58 13.80 32.09
C ALA A 47 5.93 14.21 30.63
N GLY A 48 6.53 15.38 30.43
CA GLY A 48 6.91 15.87 29.11
C GLY A 48 8.00 15.00 28.46
N SER A 49 8.96 14.51 29.24
CA SER A 49 10.01 13.61 28.74
C SER A 49 9.46 12.23 28.37
N ALA A 50 8.49 11.71 29.13
CA ALA A 50 7.78 10.47 28.79
C ALA A 50 6.97 10.62 27.49
N ALA A 51 6.25 11.72 27.32
CA ALA A 51 5.51 12.03 26.09
C ALA A 51 6.45 12.17 24.88
N ASN A 52 7.58 12.88 25.05
CA ASN A 52 8.60 13.03 24.00
C ASN A 52 9.24 11.69 23.63
N LEU A 53 9.47 10.79 24.60
CA LEU A 53 9.93 9.44 24.30
C LEU A 53 8.93 8.72 23.40
N ARG A 54 7.64 8.72 23.75
CA ARG A 54 6.59 8.08 22.94
C ARG A 54 6.57 8.61 21.51
N GLN A 55 6.68 9.93 21.32
CA GLN A 55 6.72 10.51 19.98
C GLN A 55 7.96 10.10 19.18
N ARG A 56 9.14 10.03 19.80
CA ARG A 56 10.35 9.55 19.12
C ARG A 56 10.28 8.06 18.76
N LEU A 57 9.70 7.24 19.64
CA LEU A 57 9.44 5.83 19.38
C LEU A 57 8.43 5.67 18.24
N HIS A 58 7.38 6.50 18.21
CA HIS A 58 6.43 6.50 17.09
C HIS A 58 7.12 6.77 15.75
N VAL A 59 8.01 7.76 15.67
CA VAL A 59 8.81 8.02 14.47
C VAL A 59 9.77 6.85 14.16
N ALA A 60 10.37 6.25 15.18
CA ALA A 60 11.27 5.11 14.99
C ALA A 60 10.58 3.87 14.40
N VAL A 61 9.32 3.64 14.76
CA VAL A 61 8.55 2.45 14.37
C VAL A 61 7.80 2.66 13.06
N HIS A 62 7.26 3.87 12.83
CA HIS A 62 6.38 4.15 11.70
C HIS A 62 6.94 5.14 10.67
N GLY A 63 8.09 5.77 10.96
CA GLY A 63 8.75 6.68 10.04
C GLY A 63 9.54 5.97 8.94
N THR A 64 10.07 6.76 8.01
CA THR A 64 11.00 6.33 6.97
C THR A 64 12.45 6.44 7.44
N PRO A 65 13.42 5.81 6.74
CA PRO A 65 14.84 5.94 7.09
C PRO A 65 15.37 7.38 7.15
N ASP A 66 14.75 8.30 6.40
CA ASP A 66 15.12 9.72 6.37
C ASP A 66 14.51 10.54 7.53
N ASP A 67 13.49 10.00 8.21
CA ASP A 67 12.83 10.68 9.31
C ASP A 67 13.73 10.71 10.55
N ARG A 68 14.13 11.91 10.95
CA ARG A 68 14.84 12.10 12.22
C ARG A 68 13.90 11.74 13.37
N ARG A 69 14.39 10.92 14.31
CA ARG A 69 13.68 10.48 15.53
C ARG A 69 13.48 11.63 16.51
N GLN A 70 12.62 12.57 16.15
CA GLN A 70 12.34 13.79 16.89
C GLN A 70 10.83 13.93 17.15
N PRO A 71 10.42 14.44 18.32
CA PRO A 71 9.02 14.64 18.68
C PRO A 71 8.19 15.34 17.60
N GLN A 72 8.72 16.41 17.01
CA GLN A 72 8.05 17.20 15.97
C GLN A 72 7.77 16.44 14.67
N VAL A 73 8.51 15.36 14.40
CA VAL A 73 8.35 14.54 13.18
C VAL A 73 7.18 13.56 13.33
N ALA A 74 6.76 13.23 14.56
CA ALA A 74 5.67 12.28 14.80
C ALA A 74 4.36 12.71 14.10
N LYS A 75 4.05 14.01 14.11
CA LYS A 75 2.85 14.54 13.44
C LYS A 75 2.91 14.38 11.91
N LEU A 76 4.09 14.48 11.31
CA LEU A 76 4.28 14.28 9.87
C LEU A 76 4.13 12.80 9.50
N VAL A 77 4.61 11.89 10.35
CA VAL A 77 4.42 10.44 10.19
C VAL A 77 2.92 10.11 10.27
N GLU A 78 2.20 10.64 11.26
CA GLU A 78 0.76 10.43 11.40
C GLU A 78 -0.02 10.99 10.21
N LEU A 79 0.36 12.17 9.70
CA LEU A 79 -0.28 12.78 8.53
C LEU A 79 -0.08 11.92 7.28
N ARG A 80 1.14 11.43 7.02
CA ARG A 80 1.43 10.52 5.90
C ARG A 80 0.62 9.23 6.03
N ALA A 81 0.61 8.61 7.20
CA ALA A 81 -0.17 7.39 7.45
C ALA A 81 -1.69 7.62 7.31
N ALA A 82 -2.19 8.82 7.64
CA ALA A 82 -3.59 9.18 7.41
C ALA A 82 -3.89 9.37 5.91
N GLN A 83 -3.00 10.03 5.17
CA GLN A 83 -3.11 10.22 3.73
C GLN A 83 -3.07 8.88 3.00
N GLU A 84 -2.15 7.98 3.33
CA GLU A 84 -2.06 6.64 2.75
C GLU A 84 -3.34 5.83 3.01
N ARG A 85 -3.90 5.90 4.22
CA ARG A 85 -5.19 5.25 4.53
C ARG A 85 -6.33 5.84 3.70
N ALA A 86 -6.36 7.17 3.53
CA ALA A 86 -7.39 7.82 2.72
C ALA A 86 -7.27 7.44 1.23
N THR A 87 -6.06 7.47 0.67
CA THR A 87 -5.79 7.02 -0.71
C THR A 87 -6.16 5.56 -0.90
N ARG A 88 -5.78 4.68 0.04
CA ARG A 88 -6.14 3.25 -0.01
C ARG A 88 -7.65 3.04 0.08
N ALA A 89 -8.34 3.76 0.96
CA ALA A 89 -9.79 3.67 1.07
C ALA A 89 -10.48 4.12 -0.22
N HIS A 90 -10.03 5.23 -0.80
CA HIS A 90 -10.55 5.73 -2.08
C HIS A 90 -10.32 4.75 -3.23
N PHE A 91 -9.12 4.16 -3.31
CA PHE A 91 -8.79 3.11 -4.27
C PHE A 91 -9.72 1.90 -4.14
N ILE A 92 -9.93 1.40 -2.91
CA ILE A 92 -10.82 0.27 -2.65
C ILE A 92 -12.26 0.60 -3.04
N GLU A 93 -12.75 1.78 -2.67
CA GLU A 93 -14.11 2.22 -2.98
C GLU A 93 -14.35 2.30 -4.49
N THR A 94 -13.45 2.98 -5.22
CA THR A 94 -13.58 3.19 -6.66
C THR A 94 -13.42 1.89 -7.43
N GLY A 95 -12.45 1.05 -7.05
CA GLY A 95 -12.24 -0.26 -7.66
C GLY A 95 -13.42 -1.21 -7.42
N ASN A 96 -13.98 -1.23 -6.21
CA ASN A 96 -15.14 -2.05 -5.89
C ASN A 96 -16.42 -1.57 -6.60
N ALA A 97 -16.62 -0.25 -6.73
CA ALA A 97 -17.77 0.31 -7.44
C ALA A 97 -17.82 -0.08 -8.92
N ARG A 98 -16.65 -0.28 -9.55
CA ARG A 98 -16.49 -0.61 -10.97
C ARG A 98 -16.11 -2.06 -11.22
N TYR A 99 -16.27 -2.89 -10.20
CA TYR A 99 -15.90 -4.30 -10.27
C TYR A 99 -16.61 -5.04 -11.42
N PRO A 100 -17.92 -4.85 -11.70
CA PRO A 100 -18.58 -5.54 -12.80
C PRO A 100 -17.95 -5.24 -14.17
N GLU A 101 -17.58 -3.99 -14.45
CA GLU A 101 -16.94 -3.61 -15.70
C GLU A 101 -15.50 -4.13 -15.79
N LEU A 102 -14.76 -4.08 -14.67
CA LEU A 102 -13.40 -4.63 -14.58
C LEU A 102 -13.39 -6.15 -14.77
N ASP A 103 -14.34 -6.87 -14.19
CA ASP A 103 -14.49 -8.33 -14.36
C ASP A 103 -14.80 -8.70 -15.81
N ALA A 104 -15.75 -7.98 -16.43
CA ALA A 104 -16.07 -8.19 -17.84
C ALA A 104 -14.86 -7.93 -18.75
N ALA A 105 -14.12 -6.85 -18.52
CA ALA A 105 -12.91 -6.54 -19.28
C ALA A 105 -11.80 -7.57 -19.05
N ALA A 106 -11.59 -8.00 -17.81
CA ALA A 106 -10.60 -9.02 -17.47
C ALA A 106 -10.90 -10.37 -18.16
N ARG A 107 -12.15 -10.82 -18.13
CA ARG A 107 -12.60 -12.04 -18.82
C ARG A 107 -12.46 -11.92 -20.34
N ALA A 108 -12.76 -10.75 -20.91
CA ALA A 108 -12.55 -10.50 -22.33
C ALA A 108 -11.07 -10.55 -22.72
N LEU A 109 -10.20 -9.91 -21.91
CA LEU A 109 -8.75 -9.96 -22.11
C LEU A 109 -8.22 -11.40 -22.08
N LEU A 110 -8.58 -12.19 -21.06
CA LEU A 110 -8.15 -13.59 -20.93
C LEU A 110 -8.61 -14.42 -22.13
N LYS A 111 -9.87 -14.29 -22.53
CA LYS A 111 -10.41 -14.98 -23.70
C LYS A 111 -9.59 -14.71 -24.98
N HIS A 112 -9.27 -13.46 -25.25
CA HIS A 112 -8.52 -13.09 -26.46
C HIS A 112 -7.02 -13.40 -26.35
N TYR A 113 -6.46 -13.40 -25.13
CA TYR A 113 -5.11 -13.87 -24.84
C TYR A 113 -4.97 -15.36 -25.13
N GLU A 114 -5.86 -16.19 -24.59
CA GLU A 114 -5.88 -17.64 -24.80
C GLU A 114 -6.07 -18.03 -26.28
N ALA A 115 -6.82 -17.21 -27.03
CA ALA A 115 -6.99 -17.39 -28.47
C ALA A 115 -5.78 -16.93 -29.32
N GLY A 116 -4.76 -16.32 -28.70
CA GLY A 116 -3.59 -15.78 -29.40
C GLY A 116 -3.90 -14.54 -30.23
N GLU A 117 -5.01 -13.84 -29.93
CA GLU A 117 -5.48 -12.69 -30.70
C GLU A 117 -4.88 -11.36 -30.22
N LEU A 118 -4.27 -11.35 -29.03
CA LEU A 118 -3.59 -10.18 -28.47
C LEU A 118 -2.09 -10.20 -28.79
N PRO A 119 -1.49 -9.05 -29.13
CA PRO A 119 -0.05 -9.00 -29.34
C PRO A 119 0.64 -9.01 -27.98
N VAL A 120 1.31 -10.13 -27.67
CA VAL A 120 2.09 -10.33 -26.45
C VAL A 120 3.57 -10.34 -26.80
N ASP A 121 4.37 -9.74 -25.92
CA ASP A 121 5.82 -9.73 -26.05
C ASP A 121 6.36 -11.16 -25.81
N PRO A 122 7.11 -11.78 -26.73
CA PRO A 122 7.69 -13.09 -26.53
C PRO A 122 8.72 -13.15 -25.39
N GLU A 123 9.24 -11.99 -24.97
CA GLU A 123 10.16 -11.87 -23.82
C GLU A 123 9.44 -11.67 -22.48
N ASP A 124 8.12 -11.41 -22.50
CA ASP A 124 7.28 -11.36 -21.29
C ASP A 124 7.10 -12.77 -20.74
N ASP A 125 7.34 -12.93 -19.44
CA ASP A 125 7.21 -14.20 -18.73
C ASP A 125 5.74 -14.58 -18.47
N GLY A 126 4.81 -13.69 -18.81
CA GLY A 126 3.38 -13.90 -18.66
C GLY A 126 2.86 -13.58 -17.27
N TYR A 127 3.69 -13.01 -16.38
CA TYR A 127 3.36 -12.77 -14.97
C TYR A 127 1.99 -12.10 -14.78
N TRP A 128 1.72 -11.02 -15.53
CA TRP A 128 0.45 -10.30 -15.38
C TRP A 128 -0.76 -11.08 -15.86
N TRP A 129 -0.59 -11.96 -16.84
CA TRP A 129 -1.66 -12.82 -17.34
C TRP A 129 -1.99 -13.94 -16.37
N GLU A 130 -0.98 -14.52 -15.73
CA GLU A 130 -1.14 -15.51 -14.65
C GLU A 130 -1.88 -14.89 -13.47
N GLU A 131 -1.41 -13.73 -12.98
CA GLU A 131 -2.06 -12.99 -11.89
C GLU A 131 -3.50 -12.57 -12.23
N LEU A 132 -3.78 -12.19 -13.48
CA LEU A 132 -5.14 -11.88 -13.91
C LEU A 132 -6.02 -13.14 -13.89
N SER A 133 -5.51 -14.27 -14.40
CA SER A 133 -6.23 -15.55 -14.46
C SER A 133 -6.62 -16.04 -13.06
N GLU A 134 -5.65 -16.07 -12.13
CA GLU A 134 -5.91 -16.48 -10.75
C GLU A 134 -6.94 -15.58 -10.07
N ALA A 135 -6.83 -14.28 -10.35
CA ALA A 135 -7.59 -13.31 -9.60
C ALA A 135 -8.99 -13.03 -10.20
N VAL A 136 -9.34 -13.52 -11.39
CA VAL A 136 -10.69 -13.31 -11.97
C VAL A 136 -11.76 -14.18 -11.29
N ASP A 137 -11.41 -15.36 -10.78
CA ASP A 137 -12.41 -16.34 -10.32
C ASP A 137 -12.63 -16.42 -8.78
N ASP A 138 -11.76 -15.84 -7.93
CA ASP A 138 -11.88 -16.01 -6.46
C ASP A 138 -11.94 -14.70 -5.64
N ARG A 139 -12.56 -13.62 -6.15
CA ARG A 139 -12.63 -12.34 -5.41
C ARG A 139 -13.83 -12.23 -4.48
N ARG A 140 -13.56 -12.27 -3.17
CA ARG A 140 -14.57 -12.21 -2.10
C ARG A 140 -14.53 -10.88 -1.35
N SER A 141 -13.37 -10.24 -1.24
CA SER A 141 -13.22 -8.96 -0.53
C SER A 141 -13.22 -7.73 -1.45
N SER A 142 -13.62 -6.57 -0.93
CA SER A 142 -13.57 -5.30 -1.70
C SER A 142 -12.15 -4.91 -2.10
N SER A 143 -11.15 -5.24 -1.28
CA SER A 143 -9.73 -5.02 -1.61
C SER A 143 -9.28 -5.93 -2.74
N GLU A 144 -9.68 -7.21 -2.73
CA GLU A 144 -9.47 -8.09 -3.87
C GLU A 144 -10.12 -7.48 -5.09
N ARG A 145 -11.40 -7.15 -5.08
CA ARG A 145 -12.09 -6.57 -6.25
C ARG A 145 -11.39 -5.32 -6.81
N ALA A 146 -10.93 -4.43 -5.94
CA ALA A 146 -10.21 -3.23 -6.36
C ALA A 146 -8.85 -3.53 -7.02
N ASN A 147 -8.15 -4.58 -6.59
CA ASN A 147 -6.88 -4.98 -7.21
C ASN A 147 -7.04 -5.42 -8.68
N LEU A 148 -8.26 -5.73 -9.16
CA LEU A 148 -8.48 -6.11 -10.56
C LEU A 148 -8.10 -4.97 -11.51
N LEU A 149 -8.31 -3.72 -11.07
CA LEU A 149 -7.86 -2.53 -11.79
C LEU A 149 -6.35 -2.54 -12.05
N VAL A 150 -5.54 -3.04 -11.11
CA VAL A 150 -4.08 -3.08 -11.25
C VAL A 150 -3.67 -4.00 -12.39
N PHE A 151 -4.22 -5.21 -12.42
CA PHE A 151 -3.91 -6.21 -13.45
C PHE A 151 -4.40 -5.80 -14.83
N VAL A 152 -5.66 -5.35 -14.92
CA VAL A 152 -6.24 -4.85 -16.19
C VAL A 152 -5.42 -3.67 -16.74
N ARG A 153 -5.00 -2.74 -15.87
CA ARG A 153 -4.15 -1.61 -16.27
C ARG A 153 -2.75 -2.04 -16.70
N ALA A 154 -2.13 -2.99 -15.99
CA ALA A 154 -0.79 -3.49 -16.30
C ALA A 154 -0.77 -4.13 -17.70
N ILE A 155 -1.68 -5.08 -17.94
CA ILE A 155 -1.85 -5.77 -19.22
C ILE A 155 -2.12 -4.77 -20.35
N ALA A 156 -3.07 -3.85 -20.16
CA ALA A 156 -3.38 -2.85 -21.19
C ALA A 156 -2.16 -1.97 -21.53
N ARG A 157 -1.33 -1.62 -20.54
CA ARG A 157 -0.10 -0.84 -20.75
C ARG A 157 0.96 -1.65 -21.50
N GLU A 158 1.16 -2.89 -21.12
CA GLU A 158 2.14 -3.81 -21.70
C GLU A 158 1.82 -4.12 -23.15
N VAL A 159 0.58 -4.54 -23.44
CA VAL A 159 0.13 -4.81 -24.80
C VAL A 159 0.23 -3.55 -25.68
N ARG A 160 -0.11 -2.36 -25.16
CA ARG A 160 0.07 -1.09 -25.88
C ARG A 160 1.54 -0.78 -26.13
N ALA A 161 2.42 -1.01 -25.16
CA ALA A 161 3.86 -0.78 -25.30
C ALA A 161 4.45 -1.70 -26.38
N TYR A 162 4.12 -2.99 -26.33
CA TYR A 162 4.57 -3.95 -27.33
C TYR A 162 3.98 -3.70 -28.72
N THR A 163 2.70 -3.32 -28.81
CA THR A 163 2.07 -2.89 -30.07
C THR A 163 2.83 -1.71 -30.70
N LYS A 164 3.28 -0.76 -29.87
CA LYS A 164 4.04 0.41 -30.32
C LYS A 164 5.45 0.06 -30.79
N SER A 165 6.14 -0.87 -30.13
CA SER A 165 7.51 -1.26 -30.49
C SER A 165 7.58 -2.22 -31.67
N SER A 166 6.66 -3.19 -31.74
CA SER A 166 6.66 -4.25 -32.77
C SER A 166 5.82 -3.91 -34.01
N GLY A 167 4.89 -2.95 -33.90
CA GLY A 167 3.89 -2.66 -34.93
C GLY A 167 2.79 -3.72 -35.06
N ARG A 168 2.83 -4.80 -34.28
CA ARG A 168 1.80 -5.84 -34.26
C ARG A 168 0.54 -5.31 -33.56
N ARG A 169 -0.62 -5.61 -34.12
CA ARG A 169 -1.93 -5.24 -33.55
C ARG A 169 -2.68 -6.50 -33.13
N ALA A 170 -3.78 -6.29 -32.40
CA ALA A 170 -4.74 -7.34 -32.16
C ALA A 170 -5.23 -7.94 -33.48
N ALA A 171 -5.43 -9.25 -33.50
CA ALA A 171 -5.81 -10.00 -34.69
C ALA A 171 -7.26 -9.74 -35.12
N THR A 172 -8.12 -9.35 -34.16
CA THR A 172 -9.56 -9.13 -34.36
C THR A 172 -9.99 -7.75 -33.85
N SER A 173 -11.10 -7.23 -34.37
CA SER A 173 -11.72 -6.00 -33.89
C SER A 173 -12.20 -6.12 -32.44
N GLU A 174 -12.65 -7.30 -32.05
CA GLU A 174 -13.14 -7.64 -30.71
C GLU A 174 -11.99 -7.63 -29.70
N ALA A 175 -10.84 -8.22 -30.05
CA ALA A 175 -9.64 -8.17 -29.22
C ALA A 175 -9.11 -6.74 -29.09
N GLN A 176 -9.16 -5.95 -30.16
CA GLN A 176 -8.82 -4.54 -30.12
C GLN A 176 -9.76 -3.74 -29.20
N PHE A 177 -11.07 -3.99 -29.28
CA PHE A 177 -12.07 -3.36 -28.42
C PHE A 177 -11.85 -3.72 -26.95
N ALA A 178 -11.56 -4.99 -26.64
CA ALA A 178 -11.26 -5.42 -25.27
C ALA A 178 -10.04 -4.69 -24.68
N LEU A 179 -8.98 -4.47 -25.47
CA LEU A 179 -7.82 -3.69 -25.06
C LEU A 179 -8.13 -2.21 -24.83
N GLU A 180 -8.93 -1.61 -25.71
CA GLU A 180 -9.34 -0.21 -25.58
C GLU A 180 -10.19 0.01 -24.34
N GLU A 181 -11.14 -0.90 -24.08
CA GLU A 181 -11.97 -0.86 -22.89
C GLU A 181 -11.15 -1.07 -21.62
N ALA A 182 -10.27 -2.09 -21.59
CA ALA A 182 -9.35 -2.33 -20.48
C ALA A 182 -8.49 -1.10 -20.16
N ALA A 183 -7.97 -0.42 -21.18
CA ALA A 183 -7.18 0.78 -20.99
C ALA A 183 -8.01 1.97 -20.50
N ARG A 184 -9.22 2.16 -21.02
CA ARG A 184 -10.17 3.19 -20.56
C ARG A 184 -10.52 2.98 -19.08
N LEU A 185 -10.70 1.73 -18.66
CA LEU A 185 -10.89 1.37 -17.26
C LEU A 185 -9.59 1.57 -16.44
N GLY A 186 -8.42 1.32 -17.02
CA GLY A 186 -7.11 1.47 -16.37
C GLY A 186 -6.62 2.92 -16.19
N GLU A 187 -7.16 3.87 -16.95
CA GLU A 187 -6.85 5.30 -16.89
C GLU A 187 -7.49 6.03 -15.70
N ILE A 188 -8.26 5.32 -14.87
CA ILE A 188 -8.82 5.88 -13.64
C ILE A 188 -7.68 6.40 -12.77
N ASP A 189 -7.80 7.66 -12.40
CA ASP A 189 -6.87 8.31 -11.49
C ASP A 189 -6.92 7.60 -10.14
N THR A 190 -5.88 6.82 -9.86
CA THR A 190 -5.72 6.12 -8.59
C THR A 190 -5.11 7.03 -7.51
N GLY A 191 -5.02 8.35 -7.75
CA GLY A 191 -4.51 9.32 -6.78
C GLY A 191 -3.07 9.03 -6.34
N ARG A 192 -2.18 8.74 -7.30
CA ARG A 192 -0.73 8.61 -7.07
C ARG A 192 -0.04 9.96 -7.18
#